data_AF-A0A835XLR3-F1
#
_entry.id   AF-A0A835XLR3-F1
#
_cell.length_a   1.000
_cell.length_b   1.000
_cell.length_c   1.000
_cell.angle_alpha   90.00
_cell.angle_beta   90.00
_cell.angle_gamma   90.00
#
_symmetry.space_group_name_H-M   'P 1'
#
loop_
_entity.id
_entity.type
_entity.pdbx_description
1 polymer ?
#
loop_
_entity_poly.entity_id
_entity_poly.type
_entity_poly.pdbx_seq_one_letter_code
_entity_poly.pdbx_strand_id
1 'polypeptide(L)'
;MWGRTDEGFANLPEMKDLLFVMTRLQIRIFEYPKWGDVVCAETYFTDEGRLAFRREWRLTEARSGRLLGVATSTWVTINAAARRLAKLPDDQRNRFLRFAAPNTAAVLPVEETKRKLPDMDLPGKHQAPTQVARRSDMDMNGHINNASYLAWALESVPADVHEHYRLREIEIDFKAECHAGNTVEAHANPLAEDGQPLPPAEAAANGAATNGAAANGSPSPSPDALFLHVLQKCDDSGCAELVRARTTWRRA
;
A
#
# COMPACT_ATOMS: atom_id res chain seq x y z
N MET A 1 18.73 9.32 16.00
CA MET A 1 17.80 9.06 14.89
C MET A 1 17.83 10.31 14.04
N TRP A 2 18.37 10.21 12.84
CA TRP A 2 18.74 11.39 12.05
C TRP A 2 17.50 11.99 11.39
N GLY A 3 17.43 13.31 11.22
CA GLY A 3 16.34 13.98 10.50
C GLY A 3 15.02 14.14 11.26
N ARG A 4 14.98 13.91 12.58
CA ARG A 4 13.84 14.27 13.41
C ARG A 4 13.70 15.79 13.45
N THR A 5 12.53 16.28 13.10
CA THR A 5 12.15 17.68 13.27
C THR A 5 11.09 17.79 14.35
N ASP A 6 11.22 18.79 15.21
CA ASP A 6 10.20 19.13 16.19
C ASP A 6 9.17 20.14 15.61
N GLU A 7 9.38 20.62 14.37
CA GLU A 7 8.52 21.60 13.69
C GLU A 7 7.37 20.99 12.89
N GLY A 8 6.87 19.83 13.31
CA GLY A 8 5.78 19.11 12.65
C GLY A 8 4.41 19.39 13.28
N PHE A 9 3.34 19.34 12.48
CA PHE A 9 1.96 19.44 12.99
C PHE A 9 1.67 18.39 14.09
N ALA A 10 2.17 17.16 13.91
CA ALA A 10 2.03 16.09 14.89
C ALA A 10 2.82 16.33 16.20
N ASN A 11 3.73 17.30 16.23
CA ASN A 11 4.52 17.68 17.41
C ASN A 11 3.98 18.91 18.14
N LEU A 12 2.85 19.48 17.68
CA LEU A 12 2.20 20.59 18.38
C LEU A 12 1.81 20.17 19.81
N PRO A 13 1.89 21.07 20.82
CA PRO A 13 1.54 20.75 22.20
C PRO A 13 0.14 20.14 22.36
N GLU A 14 -0.82 20.58 21.54
CA GLU A 14 -2.21 20.11 21.52
C GLU A 14 -2.36 18.69 20.94
N MET A 15 -1.30 18.17 20.30
CA MET A 15 -1.24 16.85 19.67
C MET A 15 -0.45 15.83 20.49
N LYS A 16 0.05 16.21 21.67
CA LYS A 16 1.02 15.44 22.48
C LYS A 16 0.62 13.98 22.75
N ASP A 17 -0.67 13.70 22.87
CA ASP A 17 -1.18 12.35 23.17
C ASP A 17 -1.79 11.64 21.96
N LEU A 18 -1.66 12.21 20.75
CA LEU A 18 -2.26 11.69 19.53
C LEU A 18 -1.19 11.26 18.53
N LEU A 19 -1.33 10.03 18.04
CA LEU A 19 -0.50 9.48 16.96
C LEU A 19 -1.33 9.36 15.69
N PHE A 20 -0.77 9.83 14.57
CA PHE A 20 -1.34 9.56 13.25
C PHE A 20 -0.86 8.22 12.73
N VAL A 21 -1.80 7.34 12.42
CA VAL A 21 -1.51 6.01 11.89
C VAL A 21 -2.19 5.87 10.53
N MET A 22 -1.41 5.48 9.53
CA MET A 22 -1.93 5.15 8.19
C MET A 22 -2.53 3.75 8.24
N THR A 23 -3.81 3.62 7.90
CA THR A 23 -4.50 2.32 7.90
C THR A 23 -4.58 1.73 6.49
N ARG A 24 -4.56 2.59 5.47
CA ARG A 24 -4.62 2.17 4.07
C ARG A 24 -3.84 3.12 3.17
N LEU A 25 -3.22 2.58 2.12
CA LEU A 25 -2.61 3.33 1.04
C LEU A 25 -2.96 2.64 -0.29
N GLN A 26 -3.23 3.44 -1.31
CA GLN A 26 -3.37 2.96 -2.68
C GLN A 26 -2.57 3.85 -3.61
N ILE A 27 -1.74 3.25 -4.44
CA ILE A 27 -0.87 3.92 -5.40
C ILE A 27 -1.17 3.37 -6.78
N ARG A 28 -1.38 4.24 -7.76
CA ARG A 28 -1.50 3.87 -9.17
C ARG A 28 -0.49 4.65 -9.99
N ILE A 29 0.40 3.94 -10.66
CA ILE A 29 1.41 4.50 -11.56
C ILE A 29 0.94 4.25 -12.99
N PHE A 30 0.81 5.32 -13.76
CA PHE A 30 0.49 5.27 -15.19
C PHE A 30 1.75 5.18 -16.03
N GLU A 31 2.79 5.91 -15.63
CA GLU A 31 4.11 5.86 -16.25
C GLU A 31 5.20 6.19 -15.22
N TYR A 32 6.28 5.41 -15.24
CA TYR A 32 7.43 5.67 -14.38
C TYR A 32 8.31 6.79 -14.94
N PRO A 33 8.74 7.75 -14.11
CA PRO A 33 9.73 8.74 -14.52
C PRO A 33 11.07 8.07 -14.85
N LYS A 34 11.79 8.64 -15.81
CA LYS A 34 13.09 8.17 -16.27
C LYS A 34 14.21 8.96 -15.60
N TRP A 35 15.43 8.45 -15.72
CA TRP A 35 16.61 9.16 -15.23
C TRP A 35 16.72 10.54 -15.90
N GLY A 36 16.83 11.59 -15.08
CA GLY A 36 16.89 12.98 -15.53
C GLY A 36 15.54 13.69 -15.66
N ASP A 37 14.42 12.97 -15.54
CA ASP A 37 13.09 13.59 -15.52
C ASP A 37 12.92 14.41 -14.23
N VAL A 38 12.29 15.57 -14.38
CA VAL A 38 11.89 16.41 -13.23
C VAL A 38 10.40 16.16 -13.01
N VAL A 39 10.03 15.82 -11.78
CA VAL A 39 8.64 15.55 -11.38
C VAL A 39 8.15 16.55 -10.35
N CYS A 40 6.86 16.85 -10.40
CA CYS A 40 6.16 17.61 -9.36
C CYS A 40 5.28 16.64 -8.57
N ALA A 41 5.41 16.69 -7.23
CA ALA A 41 4.55 15.95 -6.32
C ALA A 41 3.64 16.95 -5.59
N GLU A 42 2.36 16.90 -5.92
CA GLU A 42 1.32 17.65 -5.23
C GLU A 42 0.65 16.74 -4.20
N THR A 43 0.44 17.25 -2.97
CA THR A 43 -0.31 16.53 -1.95
C THR A 43 -1.19 17.48 -1.15
N TYR A 44 -2.36 17.01 -0.78
CA TYR A 44 -3.30 17.73 0.06
C TYR A 44 -4.10 16.75 0.89
N PHE A 45 -4.65 17.24 2.00
CA PHE A 45 -5.54 16.45 2.82
C PHE A 45 -6.99 16.69 2.42
N THR A 46 -7.81 15.67 2.58
CA THR A 46 -9.26 15.74 2.47
C THR A 46 -9.88 15.07 3.70
N ASP A 47 -11.13 15.41 4.00
CA ASP A 47 -11.84 14.77 5.10
C ASP A 47 -12.34 13.37 4.69
N GLU A 48 -12.42 12.46 5.67
CA GLU A 48 -12.99 11.13 5.50
C GLU A 48 -13.84 10.81 6.74
N GLY A 49 -15.08 11.29 6.73
CA GLY A 49 -15.97 11.17 7.88
C GLY A 49 -15.43 11.90 9.13
N ARG A 50 -15.72 11.36 10.32
CA ARG A 50 -15.43 12.02 11.61
C ARG A 50 -14.09 11.63 12.25
N LEU A 51 -13.61 10.42 11.99
CA LEU A 51 -12.46 9.81 12.69
C LEU A 51 -11.24 9.61 11.79
N ALA A 52 -11.39 9.82 10.48
CA ALA A 52 -10.33 9.62 9.52
C ALA A 52 -10.07 10.86 8.66
N PHE A 53 -8.91 10.85 8.03
CA PHE A 53 -8.46 11.82 7.06
C PHE A 53 -7.91 11.08 5.85
N ARG A 54 -8.12 11.64 4.66
CA ARG A 54 -7.42 11.19 3.47
C ARG A 54 -6.29 12.14 3.14
N ARG A 55 -5.21 11.60 2.60
CA ARG A 55 -4.16 12.39 1.95
C ARG A 55 -4.05 11.93 0.51
N GLU A 56 -4.30 12.85 -0.40
CA GLU A 56 -4.22 12.64 -1.83
C GLU A 56 -2.86 13.10 -2.37
N TRP A 57 -2.42 12.45 -3.45
CA TRP A 57 -1.14 12.70 -4.11
C TRP A 57 -1.33 12.67 -5.61
N ARG A 58 -0.71 13.62 -6.31
CA ARG A 58 -0.58 13.63 -7.77
C ARG A 58 0.87 13.79 -8.12
N LEU A 59 1.38 12.90 -8.97
CA LEU A 59 2.73 12.97 -9.51
C LEU A 59 2.64 13.34 -10.98
N THR A 60 3.25 14.45 -11.37
CA THR A 60 3.27 14.93 -12.76
C THR A 60 4.70 15.15 -13.25
N GLU A 61 4.91 15.03 -14.57
CA GLU A 61 6.15 15.49 -15.19
C GLU A 61 6.15 17.02 -15.22
N ALA A 62 7.24 17.64 -14.78
CA ALA A 62 7.26 19.05 -14.42
C ALA A 62 7.12 20.01 -15.61
N ARG A 63 7.53 19.63 -16.83
CA ARG A 63 7.51 20.52 -18.00
C ARG A 63 6.17 20.48 -18.75
N SER A 64 5.65 19.28 -18.94
CA SER A 64 4.43 18.98 -19.70
C SER A 64 3.18 18.96 -18.83
N GLY A 65 3.32 18.80 -17.50
CA GLY A 65 2.20 18.60 -16.58
C GLY A 65 1.53 17.23 -16.71
N ARG A 66 2.09 16.32 -17.51
CA ARG A 66 1.53 14.99 -17.76
C ARG A 66 1.47 14.17 -16.47
N LEU A 67 0.32 13.57 -16.20
CA LEU A 67 0.10 12.76 -15.01
C LEU A 67 0.86 11.43 -15.11
N LEU A 68 1.75 11.20 -14.14
CA LEU A 68 2.58 9.99 -14.04
C LEU A 68 1.98 8.99 -13.05
N GLY A 69 1.34 9.48 -11.99
CA GLY A 69 0.72 8.62 -10.99
C GLY A 69 -0.14 9.40 -10.01
N VAL A 70 -0.94 8.66 -9.25
CA VAL A 70 -1.77 9.16 -8.17
C VAL A 70 -1.68 8.22 -6.98
N ALA A 71 -1.87 8.77 -5.78
CA ALA A 71 -2.02 7.94 -4.59
C ALA A 71 -3.02 8.55 -3.62
N THR A 72 -3.66 7.70 -2.84
CA THR A 72 -4.52 8.10 -1.73
C THR A 72 -4.17 7.27 -0.51
N SER A 73 -4.26 7.87 0.68
CA SER A 73 -4.00 7.18 1.94
C SER A 73 -5.00 7.59 2.99
N THR A 74 -5.41 6.64 3.82
CA THR A 74 -6.33 6.86 4.93
C THR A 74 -5.56 6.85 6.24
N TRP A 75 -5.80 7.88 7.05
CA TRP A 75 -5.14 8.11 8.33
C TRP A 75 -6.17 8.22 9.44
N VAL A 76 -5.85 7.64 10.58
CA VAL A 76 -6.63 7.75 11.81
C VAL A 76 -5.75 8.29 12.94
N THR A 77 -6.38 8.87 13.95
CA THR A 77 -5.70 9.30 15.17
C THR A 77 -5.89 8.29 16.29
N ILE A 78 -4.82 7.89 16.95
CA ILE A 78 -4.81 6.98 18.09
C ILE A 78 -4.34 7.75 19.32
N ASN A 79 -5.03 7.59 20.45
CA ASN A 79 -4.52 8.07 21.73
C ASN A 79 -3.35 7.19 22.18
N ALA A 80 -2.17 7.78 22.37
CA ALA A 80 -0.93 7.06 22.68
C ALA A 80 -1.01 6.27 23.99
N ALA A 81 -1.67 6.82 25.02
CA ALA A 81 -1.79 6.19 26.33
C ALA A 81 -2.81 5.05 26.33
N ALA A 82 -3.98 5.26 25.73
CA ALA A 82 -5.08 4.28 25.72
C ALA A 82 -4.94 3.23 24.59
N ARG A 83 -4.06 3.47 23.60
CA ARG A 83 -3.94 2.68 22.36
C ARG A 83 -5.27 2.43 21.66
N ARG A 84 -6.13 3.45 21.65
CA ARG A 84 -7.49 3.41 21.04
C ARG A 84 -7.68 4.56 20.06
N LEU A 85 -8.54 4.35 19.07
CA LEU A 85 -8.97 5.41 18.16
C LEU A 85 -9.51 6.60 18.96
N ALA A 86 -9.03 7.78 18.61
CA ALA A 86 -9.41 9.05 19.22
C ALA A 86 -9.85 10.02 18.13
N LYS A 87 -10.84 10.86 18.43
CA LYS A 87 -11.23 11.94 17.54
C LYS A 87 -10.17 13.04 17.61
N LEU A 88 -9.74 13.55 16.46
CA LEU A 88 -8.96 14.79 16.42
C LEU A 88 -9.80 15.97 16.95
N PRO A 89 -9.28 16.82 17.84
CA PRO A 89 -9.96 18.04 18.27
C PRO A 89 -10.41 18.91 17.08
N ASP A 90 -11.59 19.53 17.18
CA ASP A 90 -12.22 20.20 16.03
C ASP A 90 -11.44 21.44 15.57
N ASP A 91 -10.79 22.15 16.49
CA ASP A 91 -9.87 23.25 16.21
C ASP A 91 -8.66 22.78 15.39
N GLN A 92 -8.06 21.65 15.76
CA GLN A 92 -6.92 21.06 15.04
C GLN A 92 -7.36 20.52 13.67
N ARG A 93 -8.53 19.89 13.59
CA ARG A 93 -9.15 19.44 12.34
C ARG A 93 -9.39 20.63 11.40
N ASN A 94 -9.95 21.73 11.88
CA ASN A 94 -10.20 22.92 11.06
C ASN A 94 -8.89 23.57 10.60
N ARG A 95 -7.89 23.66 11.49
CA ARG A 95 -6.55 24.17 11.15
C ARG A 95 -5.90 23.37 10.03
N PHE A 96 -6.11 22.06 10.03
CA PHE A 96 -5.58 21.14 9.03
C PHE A 96 -6.33 21.25 7.69
N LEU A 97 -7.65 21.21 7.73
CA LEU A 97 -8.50 21.26 6.53
C LEU A 97 -8.47 22.63 5.82
N ARG A 98 -8.01 23.70 6.47
CA ARG A 98 -7.82 25.00 5.80
C ARG A 98 -6.82 24.94 4.63
N PHE A 99 -5.93 23.94 4.64
CA PHE A 99 -4.95 23.70 3.58
C PHE A 99 -5.47 22.73 2.51
N ALA A 100 -6.63 22.12 2.73
CA ALA A 100 -7.34 21.40 1.68
C ALA A 100 -7.86 22.45 0.67
N ALA A 101 -7.49 22.34 -0.59
CA ALA A 101 -8.00 23.28 -1.58
C ALA A 101 -9.53 23.08 -1.76
N PRO A 102 -10.31 24.17 -1.81
CA PRO A 102 -11.75 24.06 -2.05
C PRO A 102 -11.96 23.44 -3.45
N ASN A 103 -12.64 22.29 -3.50
CA ASN A 103 -12.90 21.45 -4.68
C ASN A 103 -11.83 20.43 -5.09
N THR A 104 -10.96 19.97 -4.18
CA THR A 104 -10.10 18.83 -4.50
C THR A 104 -10.89 17.53 -4.57
N ALA A 105 -11.10 17.03 -5.79
CA ALA A 105 -11.69 15.72 -6.03
C ALA A 105 -10.73 14.60 -5.57
N ALA A 106 -11.31 13.48 -5.12
CA ALA A 106 -10.54 12.26 -4.89
C ALA A 106 -9.77 11.88 -6.17
N VAL A 107 -8.48 11.57 -6.04
CA VAL A 107 -7.62 11.26 -7.20
C VAL A 107 -7.89 9.86 -7.78
N LEU A 108 -8.58 9.03 -6.99
CA LEU A 108 -9.07 7.70 -7.37
C LEU A 108 -10.56 7.59 -6.99
N PRO A 109 -11.36 6.78 -7.71
CA PRO A 109 -12.75 6.53 -7.35
C PRO A 109 -12.87 5.95 -5.94
N VAL A 110 -13.72 6.55 -5.10
CA VAL A 110 -13.88 6.17 -3.67
C VAL A 110 -14.23 4.69 -3.52
N GLU A 111 -15.08 4.15 -4.40
CA GLU A 111 -15.49 2.75 -4.41
C GLU A 111 -14.34 1.78 -4.71
N GLU A 112 -13.29 2.22 -5.41
CA GLU A 112 -12.07 1.41 -5.61
C GLU A 112 -11.22 1.41 -4.33
N THR A 113 -11.15 2.56 -3.66
CA THR A 113 -10.28 2.78 -2.48
C THR A 113 -10.77 2.10 -1.20
N LYS A 114 -12.01 1.62 -1.18
CA LYS A 114 -12.64 0.95 -0.03
C LYS A 114 -12.78 -0.55 -0.19
N ARG A 115 -12.28 -1.13 -1.29
CA ARG A 115 -12.40 -2.58 -1.55
C ARG A 115 -11.60 -3.37 -0.52
N LYS A 116 -12.29 -4.27 0.19
CA LYS A 116 -11.65 -5.19 1.14
C LYS A 116 -10.69 -6.12 0.38
N LEU A 117 -9.47 -6.26 0.89
CA LEU A 117 -8.51 -7.25 0.40
C LEU A 117 -8.92 -8.67 0.88
N PRO A 118 -8.91 -9.68 0.00
CA PRO A 118 -9.27 -11.05 0.38
C PRO A 118 -8.33 -11.59 1.47
N ASP A 119 -8.81 -12.56 2.25
CA ASP A 119 -7.98 -13.28 3.20
C ASP A 119 -7.02 -14.24 2.47
N MET A 120 -5.90 -14.57 3.09
CA MET A 120 -4.90 -15.52 2.59
C MET A 120 -4.64 -16.58 3.65
N ASP A 121 -4.75 -17.85 3.25
CA ASP A 121 -4.25 -18.95 4.07
C ASP A 121 -2.72 -19.03 3.97
N LEU A 122 -2.07 -19.26 5.11
CA LEU A 122 -0.61 -19.33 5.22
C LEU A 122 -0.13 -20.77 5.44
N PRO A 123 1.06 -21.14 4.93
CA PRO A 123 1.98 -20.30 4.15
C PRO A 123 1.45 -20.05 2.72
N GLY A 124 1.70 -18.84 2.20
CA GLY A 124 1.41 -18.54 0.79
C GLY A 124 2.27 -19.35 -0.18
N LYS A 125 1.85 -19.40 -1.45
CA LYS A 125 2.50 -20.11 -2.56
C LYS A 125 3.93 -19.65 -2.78
N HIS A 126 4.19 -18.36 -2.64
CA HIS A 126 5.51 -17.76 -2.68
C HIS A 126 5.85 -17.22 -1.30
N GLN A 127 7.08 -17.48 -0.85
CA GLN A 127 7.59 -16.98 0.41
C GLN A 127 8.97 -16.35 0.16
N ALA A 128 9.15 -15.13 0.65
CA ALA A 128 10.44 -14.45 0.60
C ALA A 128 11.40 -15.01 1.66
N PRO A 129 12.71 -14.76 1.55
CA PRO A 129 13.62 -14.90 2.68
C PRO A 129 13.11 -14.13 3.90
N THR A 130 13.28 -14.72 5.08
CA THR A 130 12.92 -14.08 6.34
C THR A 130 13.69 -12.78 6.53
N GLN A 131 12.96 -11.71 6.82
CA GLN A 131 13.51 -10.39 7.07
C GLN A 131 13.59 -10.13 8.58
N VAL A 132 14.53 -9.27 8.98
CA VAL A 132 14.59 -8.74 10.35
C VAL A 132 14.42 -7.24 10.26
N ALA A 133 13.45 -6.69 10.98
CA ALA A 133 13.22 -5.25 11.04
C ALA A 133 14.46 -4.55 11.63
N ARG A 134 15.16 -3.75 10.84
CA ARG A 134 16.43 -3.14 11.22
C ARG A 134 16.20 -1.74 11.79
N ARG A 135 17.22 -1.23 12.48
CA ARG A 135 17.25 0.18 12.88
C ARG A 135 17.20 1.15 11.71
N SER A 136 17.69 0.74 10.53
CA SER A 136 17.63 1.52 9.29
C SER A 136 16.23 1.60 8.69
N ASP A 137 15.33 0.68 9.06
CA ASP A 137 13.95 0.67 8.59
C ASP A 137 13.06 1.59 9.44
N MET A 138 13.60 2.15 10.53
CA MET A 138 12.86 3.08 11.38
C MET A 138 12.83 4.49 10.79
N ASP A 139 11.67 5.12 10.87
CA ASP A 139 11.47 6.53 10.57
C ASP A 139 11.97 7.43 11.72
N MET A 140 11.78 8.75 11.58
CA MET A 140 12.16 9.74 12.60
C MET A 140 11.34 9.68 13.90
N ASN A 141 10.23 8.94 13.90
CA ASN A 141 9.35 8.74 15.05
C ASN A 141 9.73 7.47 15.83
N GLY A 142 10.64 6.65 15.30
CA GLY A 142 11.05 5.39 15.92
C GLY A 142 10.12 4.21 15.64
N HIS A 143 9.23 4.36 14.67
CA HIS A 143 8.44 3.26 14.14
C HIS A 143 9.07 2.75 12.85
N ILE A 144 8.81 1.51 12.49
CA ILE A 144 9.19 1.00 11.17
C ILE A 144 8.41 1.78 10.11
N ASN A 145 9.11 2.28 9.10
CA ASN A 145 8.55 3.10 8.04
C ASN A 145 7.57 2.27 7.19
N ASN A 146 6.41 2.83 6.87
CA ASN A 146 5.40 2.21 6.01
C ASN A 146 5.96 1.75 4.65
N ALA A 147 6.96 2.45 4.11
CA ALA A 147 7.65 2.05 2.88
C ALA A 147 8.46 0.75 3.03
N SER A 148 9.01 0.47 4.22
CA SER A 148 9.76 -0.76 4.48
C SER A 148 8.85 -1.99 4.44
N TYR A 149 7.62 -1.90 4.94
CA TYR A 149 6.66 -2.99 4.80
C TYR A 149 6.35 -3.27 3.32
N LEU A 150 6.12 -2.23 2.51
CA LEU A 150 5.91 -2.45 1.07
C LEU A 150 7.12 -3.14 0.42
N ALA A 151 8.34 -2.71 0.73
CA ALA A 151 9.54 -3.33 0.21
C ALA A 151 9.63 -4.82 0.59
N TRP A 152 9.41 -5.17 1.86
CA TRP A 152 9.41 -6.57 2.30
C TRP A 152 8.30 -7.40 1.65
N ALA A 153 7.11 -6.83 1.45
CA ALA A 153 6.01 -7.53 0.78
C ALA A 153 6.34 -7.84 -0.70
N LEU A 154 7.12 -6.99 -1.36
CA LEU A 154 7.52 -7.18 -2.76
C LEU A 154 8.64 -8.23 -2.94
N GLU A 155 9.37 -8.59 -1.88
CA GLU A 155 10.37 -9.65 -1.92
C GLU A 155 9.76 -11.05 -2.16
N SER A 156 8.47 -11.24 -1.88
CA SER A 156 7.76 -12.51 -2.15
C SER A 156 7.26 -12.61 -3.60
N VAL A 157 7.44 -11.57 -4.42
CA VAL A 157 7.10 -11.57 -5.84
C VAL A 157 8.15 -12.38 -6.62
N PRO A 158 7.75 -13.35 -7.46
CA PRO A 158 8.67 -14.12 -8.30
C PRO A 158 9.55 -13.25 -9.22
N ALA A 159 10.79 -13.72 -9.47
CA ALA A 159 11.78 -12.99 -10.27
C ALA A 159 11.33 -12.73 -11.72
N ASP A 160 10.60 -13.67 -12.33
CA ASP A 160 10.05 -13.52 -13.70
C ASP A 160 9.08 -12.33 -13.81
N VAL A 161 8.35 -12.03 -12.74
CA VAL A 161 7.46 -10.85 -12.69
C VAL A 161 8.29 -9.57 -12.63
N HIS A 162 9.34 -9.52 -11.81
CA HIS A 162 10.25 -8.36 -11.75
C HIS A 162 10.96 -8.11 -13.09
N GLU A 163 11.33 -9.17 -13.80
CA GLU A 163 12.04 -9.08 -15.07
C GLU A 163 11.14 -8.63 -16.23
N HIS A 164 9.91 -9.15 -16.29
CA HIS A 164 9.03 -9.00 -17.46
C HIS A 164 7.83 -8.06 -17.24
N TYR A 165 7.61 -7.59 -16.02
CA TYR A 165 6.49 -6.71 -15.69
C TYR A 165 6.95 -5.43 -14.99
N ARG A 166 6.03 -4.48 -14.88
CA ARG A 166 6.16 -3.22 -14.13
C ARG A 166 4.98 -3.10 -13.18
N LEU A 167 5.27 -2.72 -11.94
CA LEU A 167 4.26 -2.50 -10.92
C LEU A 167 3.36 -1.33 -11.33
N ARG A 168 2.06 -1.59 -11.49
CA ARG A 168 1.09 -0.60 -11.96
C ARG A 168 0.27 -0.06 -10.79
N GLU A 169 -0.12 -0.93 -9.88
CA GLU A 169 -1.01 -0.56 -8.78
C GLU A 169 -0.66 -1.33 -7.51
N ILE A 170 -0.81 -0.64 -6.38
CA ILE A 170 -0.58 -1.15 -5.03
C ILE A 170 -1.78 -0.74 -4.19
N GLU A 171 -2.38 -1.69 -3.50
CA GLU A 171 -3.37 -1.46 -2.44
C GLU A 171 -2.84 -2.12 -1.19
N ILE A 172 -2.72 -1.40 -0.08
CA ILE A 172 -2.10 -1.92 1.14
C ILE A 172 -2.91 -1.48 2.36
N ASP A 173 -3.28 -2.47 3.19
CA ASP A 173 -3.89 -2.29 4.51
C ASP A 173 -2.85 -2.56 5.59
N PHE A 174 -2.64 -1.60 6.48
CA PHE A 174 -1.77 -1.71 7.64
C PHE A 174 -2.59 -2.13 8.86
N LYS A 175 -2.20 -3.25 9.48
CA LYS A 175 -2.97 -3.92 10.54
C LYS A 175 -2.30 -3.88 11.90
N ALA A 176 -0.98 -4.01 11.93
CA ALA A 176 -0.21 -4.02 13.16
C ALA A 176 1.18 -3.41 12.96
N GLU A 177 1.76 -2.94 14.07
CA GLU A 177 3.11 -2.38 14.12
C GLU A 177 4.15 -3.48 14.40
N CYS A 178 5.34 -3.34 13.80
CA CYS A 178 6.54 -4.07 14.19
C CYS A 178 7.62 -3.13 14.73
N HIS A 179 8.54 -3.69 15.49
CA HIS A 179 9.67 -3.00 16.09
C HIS A 179 10.98 -3.56 15.58
N ALA A 180 12.05 -2.76 15.68
CA ALA A 180 13.39 -3.22 15.34
C ALA A 180 13.75 -4.49 16.14
N GLY A 181 14.30 -5.48 15.45
CA GLY A 181 14.61 -6.81 15.98
C GLY A 181 13.51 -7.85 15.77
N ASN A 182 12.30 -7.46 15.37
CA ASN A 182 11.27 -8.45 15.02
C ASN A 182 11.62 -9.17 13.71
N THR A 183 11.35 -10.47 13.70
CA THR A 183 11.40 -11.33 12.51
C THR A 183 10.12 -11.16 11.71
N VAL A 184 10.24 -10.97 10.40
CA VAL A 184 9.15 -10.71 9.47
C VAL A 184 9.18 -11.72 8.33
N GLU A 185 8.04 -12.34 8.07
CA GLU A 185 7.84 -13.26 6.95
C GLU A 185 6.92 -12.63 5.91
N ALA A 186 7.29 -12.74 4.64
CA ALA A 186 6.51 -12.24 3.52
C ALA A 186 6.02 -13.39 2.66
N HIS A 187 4.72 -13.42 2.40
CA HIS A 187 4.05 -14.42 1.56
C HIS A 187 3.31 -13.75 0.42
N ALA A 188 3.18 -14.42 -0.72
CA ALA A 188 2.36 -14.00 -1.83
C ALA A 188 1.64 -15.15 -2.54
N ASN A 189 0.42 -14.87 -2.99
CA ASN A 189 -0.36 -15.75 -3.87
C ASN A 189 -0.74 -14.99 -5.14
N PRO A 190 -0.65 -15.61 -6.33
CA PRO A 190 -1.28 -15.06 -7.53
C PRO A 190 -2.80 -15.02 -7.35
N LEU A 191 -3.42 -13.95 -7.88
CA LEU A 191 -4.86 -13.77 -7.94
C LEU A 191 -5.37 -13.95 -9.37
N ALA A 192 -6.64 -14.31 -9.52
CA ALA A 192 -7.35 -14.25 -10.79
C ALA A 192 -7.58 -12.78 -11.22
N GLU A 193 -7.96 -12.57 -12.47
CA GLU A 193 -8.20 -11.21 -13.03
C GLU A 193 -9.31 -10.44 -12.30
N ASP A 194 -10.27 -11.13 -11.71
CA ASP A 194 -11.33 -10.54 -10.88
C ASP A 194 -10.85 -10.16 -9.46
N GLY A 195 -9.57 -10.40 -9.16
CA GLY A 195 -8.95 -10.12 -7.88
C GLY A 195 -9.29 -11.12 -6.78
N GLN A 196 -9.91 -12.26 -7.12
CA GLN A 196 -10.15 -13.37 -6.19
C GLN A 196 -8.97 -14.34 -6.14
N PRO A 197 -8.78 -15.07 -5.03
CA PRO A 197 -7.80 -16.14 -4.96
C PRO A 197 -8.03 -17.17 -6.07
N LEU A 198 -6.95 -17.62 -6.73
CA LEU A 198 -7.06 -18.74 -7.66
C LEU A 198 -7.50 -20.00 -6.91
N PRO A 199 -8.37 -20.84 -7.50
CA PRO A 199 -8.78 -22.08 -6.89
C PRO A 199 -7.56 -22.99 -6.65
N PRO A 200 -7.58 -23.85 -5.62
CA PRO A 200 -6.53 -24.83 -5.38
C PRO A 200 -6.25 -25.66 -6.63
N ALA A 201 -4.98 -26.01 -6.88
CA ALA A 201 -4.54 -26.70 -8.08
C ALA A 201 -5.32 -28.00 -8.40
N GLU A 202 -5.90 -28.64 -7.39
CA GLU A 202 -6.70 -29.86 -7.55
C GLU A 202 -8.07 -29.64 -8.22
N ALA A 203 -8.61 -28.41 -8.22
CA ALA A 203 -9.89 -28.11 -8.87
C ALA A 203 -9.76 -27.82 -10.38
N ALA A 204 -8.56 -27.48 -10.86
CA ALA A 204 -8.31 -27.16 -12.28
C ALA A 204 -8.15 -28.41 -13.17
N ALA A 205 -7.91 -29.58 -12.57
CA ALA A 205 -7.67 -30.83 -13.31
C ALA A 205 -8.94 -31.47 -13.91
N ASN A 206 -10.15 -31.00 -13.54
CA ASN A 206 -11.42 -31.62 -13.96
C ASN A 206 -12.19 -30.86 -15.05
N GLY A 207 -11.55 -29.91 -15.75
CA GLY A 207 -12.24 -29.01 -16.67
C GLY A 207 -11.58 -28.77 -18.02
N ALA A 208 -10.88 -29.75 -18.60
CA ALA A 208 -10.28 -29.59 -19.94
C ALA A 208 -10.76 -30.68 -20.91
N ALA A 209 -11.88 -30.41 -21.58
CA ALA A 209 -12.18 -30.92 -22.91
C ALA A 209 -13.17 -29.99 -23.63
N THR A 210 -12.67 -29.14 -24.54
CA THR A 210 -12.96 -29.25 -26.00
C THR A 210 -12.69 -27.93 -26.75
N ASN A 211 -12.10 -28.14 -27.93
CA ASN A 211 -12.17 -27.40 -29.19
C ASN A 211 -11.43 -26.07 -29.36
N GLY A 212 -10.42 -26.13 -30.22
CA GLY A 212 -9.71 -24.99 -30.76
C GLY A 212 -10.46 -24.28 -31.88
N ALA A 213 -10.09 -23.03 -32.07
CA ALA A 213 -10.17 -22.31 -33.32
C ALA A 213 -9.05 -21.26 -33.31
N ALA A 214 -8.16 -21.34 -34.31
CA ALA A 214 -7.13 -20.35 -34.54
C ALA A 214 -7.78 -19.02 -34.96
N ALA A 215 -7.53 -17.96 -34.21
CA ALA A 215 -7.89 -16.60 -34.59
C ALA A 215 -6.62 -15.75 -34.68
N ASN A 216 -6.31 -15.30 -35.90
CA ASN A 216 -5.38 -14.20 -36.16
C ASN A 216 -5.93 -12.94 -35.50
N GLY A 217 -5.39 -12.59 -34.33
CA GLY A 217 -5.58 -11.30 -33.68
C GLY A 217 -4.22 -10.71 -33.39
N SER A 218 -4.09 -9.40 -33.60
CA SER A 218 -3.06 -8.57 -32.96
C SER A 218 -2.85 -9.06 -31.52
N PRO A 219 -1.61 -9.17 -30.99
CA PRO A 219 -1.40 -9.75 -29.67
C PRO A 219 -2.26 -8.99 -28.68
N SER A 220 -3.27 -9.65 -28.11
CA SER A 220 -3.98 -9.09 -26.98
C SER A 220 -2.92 -8.79 -25.93
N PRO A 221 -2.96 -7.63 -25.26
CA PRO A 221 -2.01 -7.38 -24.18
C PRO A 221 -2.07 -8.58 -23.24
N SER A 222 -0.91 -9.19 -22.97
CA SER A 222 -0.82 -10.28 -22.01
C SER A 222 -1.47 -9.83 -20.71
N PRO A 223 -2.23 -10.70 -20.01
CA PRO A 223 -2.98 -10.30 -18.85
C PRO A 223 -2.04 -9.70 -17.78
N ASP A 224 -2.53 -8.66 -17.09
CA ASP A 224 -1.85 -8.10 -15.93
C ASP A 224 -1.65 -9.23 -14.89
N ALA A 225 -0.50 -9.27 -14.23
CA ALA A 225 -0.25 -10.22 -13.15
C ALA A 225 -0.71 -9.59 -11.82
N LEU A 226 -1.55 -10.29 -11.07
CA LEU A 226 -2.07 -9.81 -9.78
C LEU A 226 -1.57 -10.70 -8.65
N PHE A 227 -1.13 -10.09 -7.55
CA PHE A 227 -0.68 -10.79 -6.35
C PHE A 227 -1.36 -10.24 -5.11
N LEU A 228 -1.74 -11.14 -4.21
CA LEU A 228 -2.05 -10.84 -2.81
C LEU A 228 -0.81 -11.10 -1.99
N HIS A 229 -0.52 -10.23 -1.02
CA HIS A 229 0.62 -10.30 -0.13
C HIS A 229 0.15 -10.27 1.32
N VAL A 230 0.82 -11.05 2.15
CA VAL A 230 0.71 -10.97 3.60
C VAL A 230 2.11 -10.84 4.18
N LEU A 231 2.28 -9.84 5.05
CA LEU A 231 3.42 -9.76 5.96
C LEU A 231 2.97 -10.11 7.36
N GLN A 232 3.70 -11.00 8.02
CA GLN A 232 3.50 -11.31 9.42
C GLN A 232 4.79 -11.16 10.21
N LYS A 233 4.68 -10.73 11.46
CA LYS A 233 5.73 -10.97 12.44
C LYS A 233 5.39 -12.23 13.21
N CYS A 234 6.38 -13.06 13.47
CA CYS A 234 6.21 -14.24 14.30
C CYS A 234 7.20 -14.17 15.47
N ASP A 235 6.71 -14.47 16.66
CA ASP A 235 7.49 -14.65 17.87
C ASP A 235 7.01 -15.90 18.62
N ASP A 236 7.55 -16.15 19.81
CA ASP A 236 7.21 -17.32 20.62
C ASP A 236 5.71 -17.39 21.01
N SER A 237 4.98 -16.27 20.92
CA SER A 237 3.55 -16.17 21.22
C SER A 237 2.64 -16.37 20.01
N GLY A 238 3.21 -16.50 18.81
CA GLY A 238 2.49 -16.73 17.56
C GLY A 238 2.81 -15.68 16.50
N CYS A 239 2.01 -15.68 15.45
CA CYS A 239 2.16 -14.75 14.33
C CYS A 239 1.06 -13.68 14.33
N ALA A 240 1.45 -12.45 14.04
CA ALA A 240 0.55 -11.31 13.88
C ALA A 240 0.71 -10.71 12.48
N GLU A 241 -0.42 -10.56 11.78
CA GLU A 241 -0.45 -9.93 10.46
C GLU A 241 -0.15 -8.44 10.58
N LEU A 242 0.94 -8.01 9.95
CA LEU A 242 1.39 -6.61 9.91
C LEU A 242 0.69 -5.86 8.80
N VAL A 243 0.67 -6.45 7.61
CA VAL A 243 0.22 -5.82 6.38
C VAL A 243 -0.46 -6.86 5.50
N ARG A 244 -1.54 -6.41 4.84
CA ARG A 244 -2.09 -7.08 3.66
C ARG A 244 -1.98 -6.17 2.47
N ALA A 245 -1.53 -6.68 1.33
CA ALA A 245 -1.47 -5.87 0.11
C ALA A 245 -1.96 -6.64 -1.12
N ARG A 246 -2.46 -5.91 -2.12
CA ARG A 246 -2.62 -6.39 -3.49
C ARG A 246 -1.73 -5.57 -4.41
N THR A 247 -1.03 -6.23 -5.30
CA THR A 247 -0.26 -5.58 -6.36
C THR A 247 -0.73 -6.03 -7.73
N THR A 248 -0.78 -5.09 -8.67
CA THR A 248 -1.10 -5.34 -10.08
C THR A 248 0.11 -4.95 -10.92
N TRP A 249 0.51 -5.82 -11.81
CA TRP A 249 1.70 -5.67 -12.64
C TRP A 249 1.32 -5.74 -14.10
N ARG A 250 1.81 -4.81 -14.90
CA ARG A 250 1.60 -4.77 -16.34
C ARG A 250 2.85 -5.27 -17.05
N ARG A 251 2.69 -6.08 -18.10
CA ARG A 251 3.83 -6.54 -18.91
C ARG A 251 4.60 -5.36 -19.48
N ALA A 252 5.92 -5.39 -19.34
CA ALA A 252 6.85 -4.33 -19.75
C ALA A 252 7.06 -4.30 -21.27
#